data_AF-A0A4Q3SF13-F1
#
_entry.id   AF-A0A4Q3SF13-F1
#
_cell.length_a   1.000
_cell.length_b   1.000
_cell.length_c   1.000
_cell.angle_alpha   90.00
_cell.angle_beta   90.00
_cell.angle_gamma   90.00
#
_symmetry.space_group_name_H-M   'P 1'
#
loop_
_entity.id
_entity.type
_entity.pdbx_description
1 polymer ?
#
loop_
_entity_poly.entity_id
_entity_poly.type
_entity_poly.pdbx_seq_one_letter_code
_entity_poly.pdbx_strand_id
1 'polypeptide(L)'
;FIGMLESGAFVERAAHANAMAQRLSKLMPFPVRHPVEANAVFVEMDDEALSRLHAAGWFVYRFLDGSVRFMCSWATTPQAVDELGGVLAEISR
;
A
#
# COMPACT_ATOMS: atom_id res chain seq x y z
N PHE A 1 -5.09 -20.87 19.44
CA PHE A 1 -4.92 -20.31 18.09
C PHE A 1 -4.95 -21.46 17.08
N ILE A 2 -6.16 -21.97 16.76
CA ILE A 2 -6.42 -23.03 15.76
C ILE A 2 -7.63 -22.64 14.89
N GLY A 3 -8.60 -21.88 15.44
CA GLY A 3 -9.78 -21.42 14.71
C GLY A 3 -9.55 -20.51 13.48
N MET A 4 -8.34 -19.96 13.28
CA MET A 4 -8.03 -19.17 12.07
C MET A 4 -7.69 -20.05 10.86
N LEU A 5 -7.34 -21.33 11.09
CA LEU A 5 -7.11 -22.34 10.05
C LEU A 5 -8.39 -23.12 9.73
N GLU A 6 -9.26 -23.34 10.73
CA GLU A 6 -10.51 -24.11 10.58
C GLU A 6 -11.61 -23.37 9.82
N SER A 7 -11.56 -22.02 9.77
CA SER A 7 -12.61 -21.18 9.17
C SER A 7 -12.28 -20.59 7.80
N GLY A 8 -11.08 -20.83 7.25
CA GLY A 8 -10.62 -20.18 6.00
C GLY A 8 -10.30 -18.68 6.13
N ALA A 9 -10.56 -18.08 7.30
CA ALA A 9 -10.37 -16.66 7.56
C ALA A 9 -8.94 -16.17 7.31
N PHE A 10 -7.92 -17.03 7.41
CA PHE A 10 -6.55 -16.68 7.04
C PHE A 10 -6.41 -16.37 5.54
N VAL A 11 -6.96 -17.22 4.67
CA VAL A 11 -6.88 -17.07 3.21
C VAL A 11 -7.70 -15.87 2.75
N GLU A 12 -8.90 -15.69 3.29
CA GLU A 12 -9.76 -14.54 2.96
C GLU A 12 -9.10 -13.20 3.33
N ARG A 13 -8.49 -13.13 4.52
CA ARG A 13 -7.76 -11.94 4.98
C ARG A 13 -6.54 -11.62 4.12
N ALA A 14 -5.80 -12.65 3.69
CA ALA A 14 -4.69 -12.48 2.77
C ALA A 14 -5.16 -12.00 1.39
N ALA A 15 -6.23 -12.60 0.86
CA ALA A 15 -6.84 -12.18 -0.40
C ALA A 15 -7.32 -10.73 -0.36
N HIS A 16 -7.93 -10.30 0.75
CA HIS A 16 -8.32 -8.91 0.97
C HIS A 16 -7.12 -7.96 0.96
N ALA A 17 -6.06 -8.29 1.71
CA ALA A 17 -4.84 -7.48 1.73
C ALA A 17 -4.21 -7.34 0.34
N ASN A 18 -4.17 -8.42 -0.44
CA ASN A 18 -3.68 -8.42 -1.82
C ASN A 18 -4.58 -7.57 -2.73
N ALA A 19 -5.91 -7.65 -2.57
CA ALA A 19 -6.86 -6.84 -3.33
C ALA A 19 -6.69 -5.33 -3.06
N MET A 20 -6.38 -4.95 -1.82
CA MET A 20 -6.13 -3.55 -1.47
C MET A 20 -4.81 -3.03 -2.08
N ALA A 21 -3.75 -3.84 -2.10
CA ALA A 21 -2.51 -3.47 -2.78
C ALA A 21 -2.70 -3.31 -4.30
N GLN A 22 -3.48 -4.21 -4.92
CA GLN A 22 -3.89 -4.11 -6.32
C GLN A 22 -4.78 -2.90 -6.62
N ARG A 23 -5.57 -2.45 -5.65
CA ARG A 23 -6.35 -1.21 -5.77
C ARG A 23 -5.42 0.00 -5.70
N LEU A 24 -4.54 0.04 -4.71
CA LEU A 24 -3.58 1.13 -4.51
C LEU A 24 -2.66 1.30 -5.73
N SER A 25 -2.19 0.20 -6.33
CA SER A 25 -1.31 0.27 -7.51
C SER A 25 -1.96 0.98 -8.71
N LYS A 26 -3.29 0.90 -8.85
CA LYS A 26 -4.06 1.57 -9.92
C LYS A 26 -4.24 3.07 -9.66
N LEU A 27 -4.16 3.50 -8.40
CA LEU A 27 -4.26 4.90 -7.99
C LEU A 27 -2.88 5.57 -7.87
N MET A 28 -1.80 4.81 -8.02
CA MET A 28 -0.45 5.27 -7.76
C MET A 28 0.05 6.17 -8.91
N PRO A 29 0.38 7.45 -8.65
CA PRO A 29 0.91 8.34 -9.69
C PRO A 29 2.42 8.19 -9.91
N PHE A 30 3.10 7.47 -9.02
CA PHE A 30 4.54 7.21 -9.08
C PHE A 30 4.86 5.88 -9.79
N PRO A 31 6.02 5.74 -10.43
CA PRO A 31 6.43 4.48 -11.06
C PRO A 31 6.46 3.33 -10.06
N VAL A 32 5.77 2.23 -10.37
CA VAL A 32 5.78 1.00 -9.57
C VAL A 32 6.97 0.15 -10.00
N ARG A 33 7.87 -0.17 -9.06
CA ARG A 33 9.17 -0.81 -9.34
C ARG A 33 9.08 -2.33 -9.48
N HIS A 34 8.15 -2.96 -8.77
CA HIS A 34 7.99 -4.41 -8.72
C HIS A 34 6.55 -4.82 -9.02
N PRO A 35 6.30 -5.98 -9.65
CA PRO A 35 4.96 -6.54 -9.79
C PRO A 35 4.24 -6.64 -8.44
N VAL A 36 2.96 -6.23 -8.41
CA VAL A 36 2.13 -6.25 -7.19
C VAL A 36 1.49 -7.64 -7.05
N GLU A 37 2.26 -8.64 -6.65
CA GLU A 37 1.80 -10.04 -6.58
C GLU A 37 1.23 -10.42 -5.21
N ALA A 38 1.38 -9.52 -4.23
CA ALA A 38 0.93 -9.72 -2.85
C ALA A 38 0.34 -8.41 -2.29
N ASN A 39 0.50 -8.18 -0.99
CA ASN A 39 -0.08 -7.06 -0.25
C ASN A 39 0.83 -5.83 -0.18
N ALA A 40 1.87 -5.74 -1.01
CA ALA A 40 2.86 -4.67 -0.98
C ALA A 40 2.97 -3.97 -2.34
N VAL A 41 3.12 -2.65 -2.32
CA VAL A 41 3.40 -1.82 -3.50
C VAL A 41 4.71 -1.07 -3.26
N PHE A 42 5.63 -1.18 -4.21
CA PHE A 42 6.96 -0.55 -4.14
C PHE A 42 7.08 0.49 -5.24
N VAL A 43 7.38 1.73 -4.87
CA VAL A 43 7.33 2.86 -5.80
C VAL A 43 8.61 3.66 -5.80
N GLU A 44 8.92 4.25 -6.95
CA GLU A 44 9.97 5.25 -7.08
C GLU A 44 9.43 6.61 -6.61
N MET A 45 9.95 7.08 -5.48
CA MET A 45 9.51 8.32 -4.86
C MET A 45 10.73 9.03 -4.25
N ASP A 46 10.92 10.29 -4.63
CA ASP A 46 11.98 11.14 -4.11
C ASP A 46 11.74 11.53 -2.64
N ASP A 47 12.75 12.12 -2.02
CA ASP A 47 12.69 12.51 -0.60
C ASP A 47 11.68 13.64 -0.35
N GLU A 48 11.41 14.49 -1.33
CA GLU A 48 10.48 15.62 -1.18
C GLU A 48 9.03 15.13 -1.13
N ALA A 49 8.64 14.28 -2.07
CA ALA A 49 7.34 13.63 -2.10
C ALA A 49 7.11 12.76 -0.85
N LEU A 50 8.14 12.02 -0.41
CA LEU A 50 8.06 11.22 0.82
C LEU A 50 7.86 12.10 2.06
N SER A 51 8.56 13.24 2.14
CA SER A 51 8.39 14.21 3.22
C SER A 51 6.98 14.81 3.23
N ARG A 52 6.43 15.17 2.06
CA ARG A 52 5.04 15.65 1.93
C ARG A 52 4.03 14.59 2.37
N LEU A 53 4.27 13.33 2.05
CA LEU A 53 3.42 12.20 2.46
C LEU A 53 3.40 12.04 3.98
N HIS A 54 4.57 12.10 4.62
CA HIS A 54 4.70 12.06 6.07
C HIS A 54 4.01 13.27 6.73
N ALA A 55 4.14 14.47 6.15
CA ALA A 55 3.47 15.68 6.62
C ALA A 55 1.93 15.60 6.50
N ALA A 56 1.43 14.85 5.52
CA ALA A 56 0.01 14.53 5.38
C ALA A 56 -0.49 13.43 6.34
N GLY A 57 0.37 12.92 7.23
CA GLY A 57 0.02 11.93 8.25
C GLY A 57 0.14 10.47 7.81
N TRP A 58 0.67 10.20 6.61
CA TRP A 58 0.84 8.86 6.08
C TRP A 58 2.28 8.38 6.23
N PHE A 59 2.49 7.26 6.93
CA PHE A 59 3.82 6.77 7.25
C PHE A 59 4.17 5.51 6.47
N VAL A 60 5.24 5.62 5.69
CA VAL A 60 5.85 4.54 4.90
C VAL A 60 7.38 4.65 4.98
N TYR A 61 8.06 3.56 4.68
CA TYR A 61 9.51 3.45 4.81
C TYR A 61 10.17 3.09 3.49
N ARG A 62 11.42 3.53 3.32
CA ARG A 62 12.27 3.05 2.23
C ARG A 62 12.58 1.57 2.42
N PHE A 63 12.57 0.83 1.32
CA PHE A 63 13.02 -0.55 1.24
C PHE A 63 14.51 -0.60 0.86
N LEU A 64 15.11 -1.78 0.98
CA LEU A 64 16.56 -1.96 0.79
C LEU A 64 17.05 -1.54 -0.60
N ASP A 65 16.18 -1.55 -1.61
CA ASP A 65 16.49 -1.16 -2.99
C ASP A 65 16.24 0.34 -3.27
N GLY A 66 15.91 1.12 -2.24
CA GLY A 66 15.64 2.56 -2.32
C GLY A 66 14.18 2.92 -2.64
N SER A 67 13.34 1.97 -3.04
CA SER A 67 11.90 2.21 -3.27
C SER A 67 11.16 2.52 -1.97
N VAL A 68 10.02 3.21 -2.05
CA VAL A 68 9.13 3.41 -0.91
C VAL A 68 8.11 2.28 -0.87
N ARG A 69 8.00 1.59 0.28
CA ARG A 69 7.14 0.41 0.44
C ARG A 69 5.83 0.77 1.14
N PHE A 70 4.73 0.57 0.43
CA PHE A 70 3.37 0.62 0.94
C PHE A 70 2.89 -0.79 1.26
N MET A 71 2.30 -0.99 2.44
CA MET A 71 1.83 -2.30 2.90
C MET A 71 0.33 -2.23 3.19
N CYS A 72 -0.44 -3.15 2.61
CA CYS A 72 -1.83 -3.38 2.96
C CYS A 72 -1.92 -4.55 3.95
N SER A 73 -2.63 -4.36 5.06
CA SER A 73 -3.03 -5.43 5.97
C SER A 73 -4.46 -5.91 5.68
N TRP A 74 -4.87 -6.98 6.34
CA TRP A 74 -6.25 -7.48 6.32
C TRP A 74 -7.29 -6.46 6.83
N ALA A 75 -6.88 -5.43 7.56
CA ALA A 75 -7.74 -4.38 8.09
C ALA A 75 -7.79 -3.12 7.20
N THR A 76 -7.00 -3.08 6.12
CA THR A 76 -6.98 -1.93 5.19
C THR A 76 -8.33 -1.82 4.51
N THR A 77 -8.99 -0.67 4.61
CA THR A 77 -10.31 -0.48 3.97
C THR A 77 -10.15 0.11 2.57
N PRO A 78 -11.09 -0.17 1.65
CA PRO A 78 -11.11 0.49 0.34
C PRO A 78 -11.10 2.02 0.44
N GLN A 79 -11.81 2.56 1.43
CA GLN A 79 -11.88 4.01 1.68
C GLN A 79 -10.52 4.59 2.06
N ALA A 80 -9.75 3.92 2.92
CA ALA A 80 -8.40 4.36 3.26
C ALA A 80 -7.46 4.30 2.05
N VAL A 81 -7.62 3.30 1.17
CA VAL A 81 -6.86 3.22 -0.09
C VAL A 81 -7.21 4.38 -1.03
N ASP A 82 -8.50 4.71 -1.13
CA ASP A 82 -8.97 5.82 -1.97
C ASP A 82 -8.52 7.18 -1.43
N GLU A 83 -8.58 7.39 -0.11
CA GLU A 83 -8.07 8.58 0.56
C GLU A 83 -6.56 8.75 0.33
N LEU A 84 -5.79 7.68 0.53
CA LEU A 84 -4.36 7.68 0.24
C LEU A 84 -4.08 7.96 -1.24
N GLY A 85 -4.86 7.38 -2.16
CA GLY A 85 -4.75 7.66 -3.60
C GLY A 85 -4.95 9.13 -3.92
N GLY A 86 -5.94 9.79 -3.30
CA GLY A 86 -6.16 11.22 -3.42
C GLY A 86 -4.98 12.05 -2.91
N VAL A 87 -4.45 11.72 -1.72
CA VAL A 87 -3.25 12.38 -1.16
C VAL A 87 -2.05 12.21 -2.08
N LEU A 88 -1.80 11.01 -2.60
CA LEU A 88 -0.69 10.74 -3.52
C LEU A 88 -0.80 11.54 -4.81
N ALA A 89 -2.02 11.70 -5.36
CA ALA A 89 -2.26 12.50 -6.55
C ALA A 89 -1.92 13.98 -6.31
N GLU A 90 -2.26 14.54 -5.15
CA GLU A 90 -1.87 15.91 -4.79
C GLU A 90 -0.35 16.05 -4.59
N ILE A 91 0.31 15.03 -4.02
CA ILE A 91 1.76 15.03 -3.81
C ILE A 91 2.54 14.91 -5.12
N SER A 92 1.97 14.26 -6.14
CA SER A 92 2.62 14.07 -7.45
C SER A 92 2.62 15.32 -8.36
N ARG A 93 1.91 16.37 -7.97
CA ARG A 93 1.91 17.67 -8.66
C ARG A 93 3.13 18.51 -8.28
#